data_AF-A0A0G1ZXR0-F1
#
_entry.id   AF-A0A0G1ZXR0-F1
#
_cell.length_a   1.000
_cell.length_b   1.000
_cell.length_c   1.000
_cell.angle_alpha   90.00
_cell.angle_beta   90.00
_cell.angle_gamma   90.00
#
_symmetry.space_group_name_H-M   'P 1'
#
loop_
_entity.id
_entity.type
_entity.pdbx_description
1 polymer ?
#
loop_
_entity_poly.entity_id
_entity_poly.type
_entity_poly.pdbx_seq_one_letter_code
_entity_poly.pdbx_strand_id
1 'polypeptide(L)'
;MNLQPDARRALGAGLVVIALVAFSNSSAHISDVGQQAAVAAVSSTDTLTQLNQSLISANKDKGVLKEGELLEKAVHRKALMEILAKENPAHFLRYVLNASQISSLPKSVTATVEKRISTEGVIDTYIIDDFEHPEKSHYEYYFKRGANVKSLYLVGDLLVRSNTQALITGYEGDTYVVADNTKGNVTIKANKDIDGGSNEALGVQNTAVILVDFDDSGPRPFTKEQAKNIFFNAQFNKFMKEQSYNKVSFKGDVYGWYRLSGPSMSNGQHVIPVFGNDNSQLNRIILENNIPIGNYGRVIIAINSDFTSSSQVGMTMQYIGGREYFFSSSWISLAGFDILAPFPFTWTDLDFLLAHELGHALGLMHANSWECG
;
A
#
# COMPACT_ATOMS: atom_id res chain seq x y z
N MET A 1 -70.45 7.45 -5.80
CA MET A 1 -70.19 8.23 -7.04
C MET A 1 -69.13 7.48 -7.82
N ASN A 2 -69.45 7.06 -9.04
CA ASN A 2 -68.65 6.20 -9.93
C ASN A 2 -67.35 6.86 -10.44
N LEU A 3 -66.26 6.10 -10.62
CA LEU A 3 -65.64 5.70 -11.92
C LEU A 3 -64.17 5.23 -11.75
N GLN A 4 -63.76 4.31 -12.65
CA GLN A 4 -62.51 3.52 -12.77
C GLN A 4 -61.30 4.28 -13.41
N PRO A 5 -60.31 3.64 -14.10
CA PRO A 5 -59.06 3.01 -13.62
C PRO A 5 -57.77 3.54 -14.35
N ASP A 6 -56.62 2.91 -14.07
CA ASP A 6 -55.35 2.87 -14.83
C ASP A 6 -54.43 4.11 -14.89
N ALA A 7 -53.19 3.92 -14.40
CA ALA A 7 -51.98 4.41 -15.07
C ALA A 7 -50.74 3.57 -14.69
N ARG A 8 -50.27 2.79 -15.67
CA ARG A 8 -48.96 2.11 -15.68
C ARG A 8 -47.83 3.14 -15.81
N ARG A 9 -46.69 2.89 -15.13
CA ARG A 9 -45.26 3.04 -15.53
C ARG A 9 -44.41 3.29 -14.26
N ALA A 10 -43.63 2.30 -13.85
CA ALA A 10 -42.23 2.07 -14.25
C ALA A 10 -41.24 2.82 -13.35
N LEU A 11 -40.57 2.09 -12.46
CA LEU A 11 -39.16 2.22 -12.13
C LEU A 11 -38.80 1.08 -11.18
N GLY A 12 -38.16 0.06 -11.74
CA GLY A 12 -37.47 -0.97 -10.96
C GLY A 12 -36.22 -0.36 -10.37
N ALA A 13 -36.18 -0.28 -9.05
CA ALA A 13 -34.95 -0.24 -8.29
C ALA A 13 -34.76 -1.65 -7.71
N GLY A 14 -33.88 -2.43 -8.33
CA GLY A 14 -33.39 -3.66 -7.72
C GLY A 14 -32.54 -3.28 -6.51
N LEU A 15 -33.14 -3.32 -5.32
CA LEU A 15 -32.39 -3.33 -4.07
C LEU A 15 -31.53 -4.59 -4.06
N VAL A 16 -30.21 -4.42 -4.10
CA VAL A 16 -29.28 -5.46 -3.66
C VAL A 16 -29.41 -5.51 -2.14
N VAL A 17 -30.18 -6.48 -1.65
CA VAL A 17 -30.20 -6.83 -0.23
C VAL A 17 -28.95 -7.66 0.04
N ILE A 18 -27.91 -7.02 0.55
CA ILE A 18 -26.84 -7.74 1.26
C ILE A 18 -27.48 -8.21 2.56
N ALA A 19 -27.78 -9.50 2.65
CA ALA A 19 -28.22 -10.11 3.89
C ALA A 19 -27.06 -10.09 4.90
N LEU A 20 -27.01 -9.05 5.74
CA LEU A 20 -26.25 -9.09 6.99
C LEU A 20 -26.93 -10.10 7.90
N VAL A 21 -26.32 -11.27 8.07
CA VAL A 21 -26.73 -12.20 9.12
C VAL A 21 -26.20 -11.64 10.43
N ALA A 22 -27.07 -10.95 11.17
CA ALA A 22 -26.80 -10.55 12.55
C ALA A 22 -27.02 -11.76 13.47
N PHE A 23 -25.94 -12.28 14.05
CA PHE A 23 -26.04 -13.10 15.26
C PHE A 23 -25.58 -12.27 16.47
N SER A 24 -26.48 -12.16 17.44
CA SER A 24 -26.28 -11.45 18.70
C SER A 24 -25.51 -12.29 19.71
N ASN A 25 -24.51 -11.64 20.32
CA ASN A 25 -23.87 -11.88 21.63
C ASN A 25 -23.43 -13.30 22.03
N SER A 26 -22.11 -13.52 22.07
CA SER A 26 -21.40 -13.87 23.31
C SER A 26 -19.89 -13.86 23.07
N SER A 27 -19.15 -13.37 24.07
CA SER A 27 -17.69 -13.28 24.16
C SER A 27 -16.98 -14.55 23.64
N ALA A 28 -16.16 -14.40 22.60
CA ALA A 28 -15.27 -15.47 22.13
C ALA A 28 -14.00 -14.89 21.51
N HIS A 29 -12.91 -15.63 21.72
CA HIS A 29 -11.51 -15.29 21.63
C HIS A 29 -11.01 -14.83 20.24
N ILE A 30 -9.88 -14.12 20.28
CA ILE A 30 -9.02 -13.59 19.19
C ILE A 30 -8.57 -14.65 18.15
N SER A 31 -8.98 -15.91 18.27
CA SER A 31 -8.75 -16.97 17.27
C SER A 31 -9.71 -16.95 16.06
N ASP A 32 -10.78 -16.14 16.08
CA ASP A 32 -11.86 -16.24 15.09
C ASP A 32 -11.62 -15.47 13.77
N VAL A 33 -10.70 -14.49 13.76
CA VAL A 33 -10.43 -13.64 12.57
C VAL A 33 -9.73 -14.42 11.45
N GLY A 34 -8.77 -15.28 11.80
CA GLY A 34 -8.09 -16.15 10.83
C GLY A 34 -9.00 -17.23 10.25
N GLN A 35 -10.00 -17.67 11.03
CA GLN A 35 -10.97 -18.68 10.63
C GLN A 35 -12.06 -18.08 9.74
N GLN A 36 -12.48 -16.84 9.98
CA GLN A 36 -13.40 -16.10 9.10
C GLN A 36 -12.77 -15.73 7.75
N ALA A 37 -11.48 -15.34 7.71
CA ALA A 37 -10.76 -15.10 6.45
C ALA A 37 -10.59 -16.38 5.63
N ALA A 38 -10.27 -17.52 6.28
CA ALA A 38 -10.18 -18.81 5.62
C ALA A 38 -11.54 -19.32 5.12
N VAL A 39 -12.63 -19.11 5.88
CA VAL A 39 -13.99 -19.48 5.47
C VAL A 39 -14.52 -18.58 4.34
N ALA A 40 -14.22 -17.27 4.37
CA ALA A 40 -14.52 -16.35 3.27
C ALA A 40 -13.69 -16.70 2.01
N ALA A 41 -12.42 -17.05 2.16
CA ALA A 41 -11.56 -17.49 1.06
C ALA A 41 -12.05 -18.82 0.44
N VAL A 42 -12.40 -19.83 1.24
CA VAL A 42 -12.95 -21.10 0.73
C VAL A 42 -14.30 -20.88 0.03
N SER A 43 -15.22 -20.11 0.64
CA SER A 43 -16.50 -19.73 0.02
C SER A 43 -16.32 -18.95 -1.28
N SER A 44 -15.32 -18.07 -1.36
CA SER A 44 -15.01 -17.32 -2.58
C SER A 44 -14.50 -18.21 -3.72
N THR A 45 -13.84 -19.33 -3.42
CA THR A 45 -13.17 -20.15 -4.44
C THR A 45 -14.11 -21.10 -5.17
N ASP A 46 -15.09 -21.69 -4.47
CA ASP A 46 -16.18 -22.43 -5.10
C ASP A 46 -17.05 -21.48 -5.93
N THR A 47 -17.33 -20.30 -5.39
CA THR A 47 -18.08 -19.24 -6.09
C THR A 47 -17.34 -18.80 -7.36
N LEU A 48 -16.02 -18.56 -7.29
CA LEU A 48 -15.20 -18.21 -8.45
C LEU A 48 -15.16 -19.31 -9.49
N THR A 49 -15.09 -20.58 -9.09
CA THR A 49 -15.17 -21.72 -10.01
C THR A 49 -16.50 -21.71 -10.77
N GLN A 50 -17.62 -21.50 -10.06
CA GLN A 50 -18.95 -21.41 -10.67
C GLN A 50 -19.10 -20.19 -11.58
N LEU A 51 -18.55 -19.05 -11.19
CA LEU A 51 -18.56 -17.82 -12.01
C LEU A 51 -17.72 -17.99 -13.27
N ASN A 52 -16.49 -18.49 -13.16
CA ASN A 52 -15.66 -18.83 -14.32
C ASN A 52 -16.37 -19.80 -15.26
N GLN A 53 -16.94 -20.88 -14.72
CA GLN A 53 -17.67 -21.85 -15.51
C GLN A 53 -18.87 -21.22 -16.21
N SER A 54 -19.62 -20.35 -15.53
CA SER A 54 -20.77 -19.63 -16.11
C SER A 54 -20.36 -18.71 -17.27
N LEU A 55 -19.22 -18.01 -17.16
CA LEU A 55 -18.70 -17.17 -18.24
C LEU A 55 -18.27 -18.01 -19.45
N ILE A 56 -17.62 -19.16 -19.20
CA ILE A 56 -17.11 -20.04 -20.26
C ILE A 56 -18.24 -20.80 -20.96
N SER A 57 -19.21 -21.34 -20.22
CA SER A 57 -20.29 -22.18 -20.76
C SER A 57 -21.31 -21.38 -21.56
N ALA A 58 -21.72 -20.22 -21.04
CA ALA A 58 -22.73 -19.37 -21.68
C ALA A 58 -22.30 -18.82 -23.04
N ASN A 59 -21.00 -18.85 -23.34
CA ASN A 59 -20.50 -18.48 -24.65
C ASN A 59 -20.35 -19.67 -25.62
N LYS A 60 -20.16 -20.90 -25.11
CA LYS A 60 -20.18 -22.12 -25.93
C LYS A 60 -21.60 -22.42 -26.43
N ASP A 61 -22.58 -22.21 -25.57
CA ASP A 61 -23.99 -22.36 -25.88
C ASP A 61 -24.57 -20.95 -26.11
N LYS A 62 -24.44 -20.40 -27.33
CA LYS A 62 -24.78 -19.03 -27.78
C LYS A 62 -26.22 -18.54 -27.49
N GLY A 63 -26.73 -18.66 -26.26
CA GLY A 63 -28.12 -18.35 -25.93
C GLY A 63 -28.59 -18.65 -24.51
N VAL A 64 -27.75 -19.13 -23.57
CA VAL A 64 -28.23 -19.46 -22.21
C VAL A 64 -28.34 -18.24 -21.28
N LEU A 65 -27.42 -17.27 -21.39
CA LEU A 65 -27.45 -16.03 -20.59
C LEU A 65 -27.45 -14.79 -21.49
N LYS A 66 -28.22 -13.77 -21.09
CA LYS A 66 -28.19 -12.46 -21.76
C LYS A 66 -26.89 -11.73 -21.42
N GLU A 67 -26.46 -10.83 -22.30
CA GLU A 67 -25.21 -10.06 -22.09
C GLU A 67 -25.16 -9.32 -20.73
N GLY A 68 -26.30 -8.79 -20.26
CA GLY A 68 -26.39 -8.15 -18.94
C GLY A 68 -26.15 -9.11 -17.77
N GLU A 69 -26.63 -10.35 -17.85
CA GLU A 69 -26.42 -11.37 -16.82
C GLU A 69 -24.96 -11.86 -16.79
N LEU A 70 -24.33 -11.93 -17.97
CA LEU A 70 -22.90 -12.22 -18.08
C LEU A 70 -22.06 -11.11 -17.47
N LEU A 71 -22.42 -9.85 -17.72
CA LEU A 71 -21.73 -8.70 -17.16
C LEU A 71 -21.84 -8.69 -15.63
N GLU A 72 -23.02 -8.92 -15.06
CA GLU A 72 -23.22 -8.99 -13.61
C GLU A 72 -22.34 -10.07 -12.96
N LYS A 73 -22.30 -11.27 -13.55
CA LYS A 73 -21.43 -12.35 -13.08
C LYS A 73 -19.95 -12.00 -13.20
N ALA A 74 -19.55 -11.33 -14.28
CA ALA A 74 -18.17 -10.92 -14.49
C ALA A 74 -17.72 -9.83 -13.52
N VAL A 75 -18.61 -8.87 -13.20
CA VAL A 75 -18.38 -7.86 -12.15
C VAL A 75 -18.23 -8.51 -10.78
N HIS A 76 -19.09 -9.48 -10.43
CA HIS A 76 -18.96 -10.22 -9.18
C HIS A 76 -17.63 -11.01 -9.13
N ARG A 77 -17.28 -11.68 -10.23
CA ARG A 77 -16.00 -12.40 -10.34
C ARG A 77 -14.81 -11.45 -10.15
N LYS A 78 -14.85 -10.27 -10.76
CA LYS A 78 -13.79 -9.25 -10.64
C LYS A 78 -13.56 -8.84 -9.19
N ALA A 79 -14.63 -8.56 -8.43
CA ALA A 79 -14.51 -8.21 -7.02
C ALA A 79 -13.84 -9.33 -6.19
N LEU A 80 -14.18 -10.59 -6.45
CA LEU A 80 -13.54 -11.73 -5.77
C LEU A 80 -12.09 -11.92 -6.19
N MET A 81 -11.75 -11.65 -7.46
CA MET A 81 -10.38 -11.72 -7.94
C MET A 81 -9.50 -10.58 -7.43
N GLU A 82 -10.06 -9.39 -7.20
CA GLU A 82 -9.38 -8.28 -6.52
C GLU A 82 -8.97 -8.67 -5.10
N ILE A 83 -9.86 -9.33 -4.35
CA ILE A 83 -9.56 -9.87 -3.02
C ILE A 83 -8.49 -10.97 -3.11
N LEU A 84 -8.66 -11.95 -4.00
CA LEU A 84 -7.66 -13.02 -4.16
C LEU A 84 -6.29 -12.51 -4.60
N ALA A 85 -6.24 -11.48 -5.44
CA ALA A 85 -4.97 -10.90 -5.89
C ALA A 85 -4.13 -10.43 -4.70
N LYS A 86 -4.77 -9.81 -3.69
CA LYS A 86 -4.13 -9.36 -2.46
C LYS A 86 -3.84 -10.50 -1.48
N GLU A 87 -4.87 -11.27 -1.14
CA GLU A 87 -4.81 -12.23 -0.03
C GLU A 87 -4.14 -13.56 -0.41
N ASN A 88 -4.23 -13.97 -1.69
CA ASN A 88 -3.61 -15.21 -2.17
C ASN A 88 -3.26 -15.14 -3.67
N PRO A 89 -2.15 -14.46 -4.02
CA PRO A 89 -1.72 -14.27 -5.41
C PRO A 89 -1.55 -15.59 -6.17
N ALA A 90 -1.12 -16.65 -5.48
CA ALA A 90 -0.96 -17.97 -6.06
C ALA A 90 -2.29 -18.59 -6.48
N HIS A 91 -3.35 -18.40 -5.69
CA HIS A 91 -4.68 -18.88 -6.02
C HIS A 91 -5.33 -18.04 -7.11
N PHE A 92 -5.17 -16.72 -7.08
CA PHE A 92 -5.57 -15.82 -8.16
C PHE A 92 -5.07 -16.33 -9.52
N LEU A 93 -3.78 -16.67 -9.62
CA LEU A 93 -3.18 -17.15 -10.87
C LEU A 93 -3.72 -18.50 -11.37
N ARG A 94 -4.46 -19.26 -10.53
CA ARG A 94 -5.16 -20.48 -10.96
C ARG A 94 -6.53 -20.20 -11.58
N TYR A 95 -7.14 -19.04 -11.28
CA TYR A 95 -8.49 -18.67 -11.73
C TYR A 95 -8.55 -17.63 -12.85
N VAL A 96 -7.41 -17.07 -13.25
CA VAL A 96 -7.33 -16.22 -14.44
C VAL A 96 -7.82 -16.97 -15.68
N LEU A 97 -8.60 -16.29 -16.52
CA LEU A 97 -9.07 -16.85 -17.77
C LEU A 97 -7.93 -16.84 -18.80
N ASN A 98 -7.80 -17.91 -19.57
CA ASN A 98 -6.82 -17.98 -20.65
C ASN A 98 -7.29 -17.22 -21.90
N ALA A 99 -6.36 -16.97 -22.83
CA ALA A 99 -6.64 -16.16 -24.02
C ALA A 99 -7.79 -16.71 -24.89
N SER A 100 -7.97 -18.03 -24.94
CA SER A 100 -9.07 -18.68 -25.68
C SER A 100 -10.42 -18.46 -25.00
N GLN A 101 -10.46 -18.52 -23.67
CA GLN A 101 -11.68 -18.21 -22.91
C GLN A 101 -12.06 -16.74 -23.05
N ILE A 102 -11.09 -15.83 -22.92
CA ILE A 102 -11.32 -14.38 -23.04
C ILE A 102 -11.80 -14.00 -24.43
N SER A 103 -11.15 -14.49 -25.49
CA SER A 103 -11.53 -14.16 -26.88
C SER A 103 -12.94 -14.61 -27.26
N SER A 104 -13.47 -15.55 -26.48
CA SER A 104 -14.80 -16.06 -26.65
C SER A 104 -15.86 -15.10 -26.06
N LEU A 105 -15.54 -14.32 -25.02
CA LEU A 105 -16.50 -13.49 -24.29
C LEU A 105 -16.93 -12.22 -25.07
N PRO A 106 -18.14 -11.69 -24.82
CA PRO A 106 -18.56 -10.37 -25.34
C PRO A 106 -17.59 -9.25 -24.95
N LYS A 107 -17.55 -8.18 -25.76
CA LYS A 107 -16.67 -7.01 -25.51
C LYS A 107 -16.94 -6.32 -24.16
N SER A 108 -18.21 -6.23 -23.76
CA SER A 108 -18.62 -5.66 -22.48
C SER A 108 -18.05 -6.46 -21.29
N VAL A 109 -17.99 -7.78 -21.42
CA VAL A 109 -17.49 -8.70 -20.40
C VAL A 109 -15.96 -8.74 -20.39
N THR A 110 -15.31 -8.77 -21.56
CA THR A 110 -13.83 -8.78 -21.63
C THR A 110 -13.18 -7.54 -21.01
N ALA A 111 -13.89 -6.41 -20.93
CA ALA A 111 -13.43 -5.23 -20.22
C ALA A 111 -13.38 -5.39 -18.68
N THR A 112 -13.99 -6.45 -18.14
CA THR A 112 -14.09 -6.71 -16.69
C THR A 112 -13.21 -7.85 -16.19
N VAL A 113 -12.47 -8.52 -17.09
CA VAL A 113 -11.55 -9.63 -16.73
C VAL A 113 -10.10 -9.17 -16.80
N GLU A 114 -9.21 -9.86 -16.09
CA GLU A 114 -7.82 -9.44 -15.97
C GLU A 114 -7.06 -9.64 -17.29
N LYS A 115 -6.18 -8.70 -17.60
CA LYS A 115 -5.41 -8.69 -18.84
C LYS A 115 -4.03 -9.29 -18.61
N ARG A 116 -3.65 -10.30 -19.40
CA ARG A 116 -2.25 -10.77 -19.40
C ARG A 116 -1.34 -9.68 -19.96
N ILE A 117 -0.27 -9.35 -19.23
CA ILE A 117 0.72 -8.34 -19.60
C ILE A 117 2.13 -8.93 -19.60
N SER A 118 3.01 -8.34 -20.41
CA SER A 118 4.47 -8.48 -20.31
C SER A 118 5.03 -7.10 -20.64
N THR A 119 5.44 -6.36 -19.61
CA THR A 119 5.73 -4.93 -19.74
C THR A 119 6.76 -4.48 -18.75
N GLU A 120 7.50 -3.46 -19.15
CA GLU A 120 8.51 -2.81 -18.33
C GLU A 120 7.89 -1.72 -17.46
N GLY A 121 8.53 -1.46 -16.33
CA GLY A 121 8.17 -0.41 -15.39
C GLY A 121 9.15 -0.38 -14.22
N VAL A 122 8.74 0.30 -13.16
CA VAL A 122 9.53 0.50 -11.95
C VAL A 122 8.80 -0.11 -10.76
N ILE A 123 9.52 -0.85 -9.92
CA ILE A 123 9.03 -1.40 -8.65
C ILE A 123 9.45 -0.46 -7.53
N ASP A 124 8.47 -0.04 -6.75
CA ASP A 124 8.68 0.55 -5.44
C ASP A 124 8.39 -0.47 -4.35
N THR A 125 9.22 -0.44 -3.31
CA THR A 125 9.16 -1.37 -2.18
C THR A 125 8.97 -0.57 -0.90
N TYR A 126 7.92 -0.93 -0.19
CA TYR A 126 7.60 -0.43 1.13
C TYR A 126 7.73 -1.56 2.12
N ILE A 127 8.12 -1.21 3.33
CA ILE A 127 8.14 -2.13 4.44
C ILE A 127 7.18 -1.63 5.50
N ILE A 128 6.31 -2.53 5.95
CA ILE A 128 5.32 -2.30 6.99
C ILE A 128 5.74 -3.16 8.17
N ASP A 129 6.10 -2.51 9.28
CA ASP A 129 6.64 -3.21 10.44
C ASP A 129 5.66 -3.20 11.62
N ASP A 130 5.26 -4.39 12.05
CA ASP A 130 4.49 -4.59 13.28
C ASP A 130 5.46 -5.06 14.39
N PHE A 131 5.96 -4.10 15.17
CA PHE A 131 6.92 -4.39 16.24
C PHE A 131 6.32 -5.19 17.41
N GLU A 132 4.99 -5.22 17.54
CA GLU A 132 4.31 -6.04 18.56
C GLU A 132 4.10 -7.48 18.08
N HIS A 133 3.84 -7.65 16.77
CA HIS A 133 3.61 -8.93 16.12
C HIS A 133 4.50 -9.06 14.87
N PRO A 134 5.81 -9.34 15.03
CA PRO A 134 6.76 -9.32 13.91
C PRO A 134 6.41 -10.27 12.75
N GLU A 135 5.61 -11.31 13.00
CA GLU A 135 5.09 -12.20 11.97
C GLU A 135 4.10 -11.52 11.00
N LYS A 136 3.60 -10.33 11.35
CA LYS A 136 2.74 -9.50 10.51
C LYS A 136 3.51 -8.42 9.75
N SER A 137 4.81 -8.23 10.03
CA SER A 137 5.66 -7.39 9.20
C SER A 137 5.73 -7.95 7.78
N HIS A 138 5.61 -7.09 6.77
CA HIS A 138 5.59 -7.51 5.39
C HIS A 138 6.06 -6.41 4.43
N TYR A 139 6.39 -6.84 3.21
CA TYR A 139 6.70 -5.93 2.13
C TYR A 139 5.45 -5.66 1.29
N GLU A 140 5.23 -4.41 0.97
CA GLU A 140 4.29 -4.00 -0.08
C GLU A 140 5.07 -3.53 -1.31
N TYR A 141 4.58 -3.94 -2.49
CA TYR A 141 5.18 -3.54 -3.76
C TYR A 141 4.20 -2.75 -4.60
N TYR A 142 4.72 -1.78 -5.33
CA TYR A 142 3.95 -0.99 -6.28
C TYR A 142 4.67 -0.99 -7.62
N PHE A 143 3.92 -1.23 -8.70
CA PHE A 143 4.43 -1.20 -10.07
C PHE A 143 4.00 0.09 -10.77
N LYS A 144 4.99 0.89 -11.16
CA LYS A 144 4.84 2.22 -11.76
C LYS A 144 5.16 2.18 -13.26
N ARG A 145 4.29 2.82 -14.05
CA ARG A 145 4.52 3.13 -15.47
C ARG A 145 4.09 4.58 -15.73
N GLY A 146 5.02 5.51 -15.59
CA GLY A 146 4.75 6.96 -15.56
C GLY A 146 3.87 7.31 -14.35
N ALA A 147 2.80 8.07 -14.57
CA ALA A 147 1.84 8.43 -13.52
C ALA A 147 0.90 7.29 -13.09
N ASN A 148 0.90 6.14 -13.79
CA ASN A 148 0.07 4.99 -13.43
C ASN A 148 0.81 4.13 -12.39
N VAL A 149 0.23 4.01 -11.19
CA VAL A 149 0.75 3.22 -10.07
C VAL A 149 -0.28 2.17 -9.70
N LYS A 150 0.15 0.91 -9.59
CA LYS A 150 -0.69 -0.21 -9.19
C LYS A 150 -0.02 -1.03 -8.10
N SER A 151 -0.78 -1.61 -7.18
CA SER A 151 -0.25 -2.59 -6.23
C SER A 151 0.31 -3.79 -7.00
N LEU A 152 1.48 -4.28 -6.63
CA LEU A 152 2.10 -5.45 -7.20
C LEU A 152 2.05 -6.59 -6.19
N TYR A 153 1.26 -7.61 -6.50
CA TYR A 153 1.15 -8.81 -5.68
C TYR A 153 1.97 -9.95 -6.30
N LEU A 154 2.81 -10.58 -5.49
CA LEU A 154 3.79 -11.55 -5.95
C LEU A 154 3.54 -12.93 -5.34
N VAL A 155 3.75 -13.96 -6.14
CA VAL A 155 4.04 -15.30 -5.63
C VAL A 155 5.55 -15.43 -5.43
N GLY A 156 5.96 -15.69 -4.20
CA GLY A 156 7.36 -15.73 -3.78
C GLY A 156 7.94 -14.36 -3.48
N ASP A 157 9.06 -14.36 -2.75
CA ASP A 157 9.68 -13.14 -2.24
C ASP A 157 10.46 -12.40 -3.32
N LEU A 158 10.53 -11.08 -3.21
CA LEU A 158 11.33 -10.22 -4.09
C LEU A 158 12.02 -9.11 -3.28
N LEU A 159 13.29 -9.30 -2.94
CA LEU A 159 14.04 -8.30 -2.19
C LEU A 159 14.69 -7.29 -3.16
N VAL A 160 13.98 -6.19 -3.41
CA VAL A 160 14.46 -5.08 -4.23
C VAL A 160 14.21 -3.74 -3.55
N ARG A 161 15.07 -2.76 -3.84
CA ARG A 161 14.87 -1.38 -3.41
C ARG A 161 13.75 -0.73 -4.22
N SER A 162 13.24 0.38 -3.71
CA SER A 162 12.41 1.28 -4.50
C SER A 162 13.16 1.81 -5.71
N ASN A 163 12.41 2.26 -6.70
CA ASN A 163 12.91 2.68 -8.01
C ASN A 163 13.61 1.57 -8.83
N THR A 164 13.34 0.29 -8.56
CA THR A 164 13.96 -0.83 -9.30
C THR A 164 13.29 -1.04 -10.66
N GLN A 165 14.05 -0.92 -11.75
CA GLN A 165 13.53 -1.22 -13.09
C GLN A 165 13.30 -2.73 -13.27
N ALA A 166 12.13 -3.11 -13.77
CA ALA A 166 11.79 -4.51 -13.99
C ALA A 166 10.91 -4.72 -15.23
N LEU A 167 11.09 -5.88 -15.85
CA LEU A 167 10.11 -6.47 -16.76
C LEU A 167 9.21 -7.41 -15.96
N ILE A 168 7.89 -7.17 -15.99
CA ILE A 168 6.90 -8.00 -15.31
C ILE A 168 6.02 -8.68 -16.34
N THR A 169 5.94 -10.01 -16.25
CA THR A 169 4.97 -10.84 -16.96
C THR A 169 3.91 -11.35 -15.99
N GLY A 170 2.64 -11.09 -16.25
CA GLY A 170 1.61 -11.39 -15.26
C GLY A 170 0.21 -11.03 -15.73
N TYR A 171 -0.67 -10.74 -14.79
CA TYR A 171 -2.03 -10.32 -15.06
C TYR A 171 -2.31 -8.99 -14.37
N GLU A 172 -2.99 -8.11 -15.09
CA GLU A 172 -3.30 -6.76 -14.68
C GLU A 172 -4.82 -6.61 -14.50
N GLY A 173 -5.22 -6.10 -13.33
CA GLY A 173 -6.55 -5.58 -13.07
C GLY A 173 -6.57 -4.05 -13.11
N ASP A 174 -7.61 -3.44 -12.55
CA ASP A 174 -7.77 -1.98 -12.58
C ASP A 174 -6.69 -1.27 -11.74
N THR A 175 -6.45 -1.78 -10.53
CA THR A 175 -5.60 -1.16 -9.51
C THR A 175 -4.38 -1.99 -9.13
N TYR A 176 -4.24 -3.19 -9.70
CA TYR A 176 -3.21 -4.14 -9.30
C TYR A 176 -2.58 -4.90 -10.48
N VAL A 177 -1.41 -5.47 -10.23
CA VAL A 177 -0.72 -6.45 -11.08
C VAL A 177 -0.37 -7.66 -10.23
N VAL A 178 -0.57 -8.87 -10.75
CA VAL A 178 -0.15 -10.12 -10.11
C VAL A 178 0.88 -10.83 -10.97
N ALA A 179 1.99 -11.25 -10.37
CA ALA A 179 3.05 -12.00 -11.05
C ALA A 179 3.60 -13.13 -10.17
N ASP A 180 4.17 -14.15 -10.80
CA ASP A 180 4.79 -15.29 -10.11
C ASP A 180 6.32 -15.21 -10.22
N ASN A 181 6.95 -14.68 -9.18
CA ASN A 181 8.41 -14.48 -9.13
C ASN A 181 9.14 -15.84 -9.12
N THR A 182 8.57 -16.88 -8.50
CA THR A 182 9.17 -18.22 -8.44
C THR A 182 9.35 -18.88 -9.82
N LYS A 183 8.67 -18.35 -10.85
CA LYS A 183 8.75 -18.81 -12.24
C LYS A 183 9.54 -17.87 -13.16
N GLY A 184 10.27 -16.90 -12.61
CA GLY A 184 11.04 -15.93 -13.38
C GLY A 184 10.19 -14.92 -14.14
N ASN A 185 8.94 -14.70 -13.73
CA ASN A 185 8.07 -13.72 -14.39
C ASN A 185 8.36 -12.26 -13.99
N VAL A 186 9.23 -12.05 -13.02
CA VAL A 186 9.78 -10.74 -12.69
C VAL A 186 11.27 -10.78 -13.04
N THR A 187 11.69 -9.94 -13.97
CA THR A 187 13.09 -9.82 -14.37
C THR A 187 13.57 -8.42 -13.99
N ILE A 188 14.48 -8.36 -13.02
CA ILE A 188 15.11 -7.11 -12.62
C ILE A 188 16.09 -6.69 -13.72
N LYS A 189 15.92 -5.48 -14.21
CA LYS A 189 16.89 -4.85 -15.11
C LYS A 189 17.94 -4.19 -14.24
N ALA A 190 19.21 -4.45 -14.51
CA ALA A 190 20.32 -3.87 -13.77
C ALA A 190 20.09 -2.35 -13.63
N ASN A 191 19.78 -1.92 -12.41
CA ASN A 191 19.74 -0.52 -12.08
C ASN A 191 21.20 -0.12 -11.87
N LYS A 192 21.70 0.77 -12.72
CA LYS A 192 23.09 1.24 -12.68
C LYS A 192 23.48 1.80 -11.31
N ASP A 193 22.50 2.18 -10.50
CA ASP A 193 22.66 2.73 -9.15
C ASP A 193 22.57 1.67 -8.01
N ILE A 194 22.05 0.45 -8.29
CA ILE A 194 21.89 -0.61 -7.28
C ILE A 194 23.11 -1.54 -7.21
N ASP A 195 23.74 -1.85 -8.34
CA ASP A 195 24.90 -2.77 -8.39
C ASP A 195 26.27 -2.05 -8.29
N GLY A 196 26.28 -0.72 -8.13
CA GLY A 196 27.47 0.11 -8.37
C GLY A 196 27.68 1.30 -7.43
N GLY A 197 27.39 1.17 -6.14
CA GLY A 197 27.89 2.11 -5.13
C GLY A 197 27.33 3.54 -5.22
N SER A 198 26.00 3.70 -5.28
CA SER A 198 25.44 5.01 -4.99
C SER A 198 25.78 5.39 -3.53
N ASN A 199 26.50 6.50 -3.35
CA ASN A 199 26.77 7.09 -2.02
C ASN A 199 25.52 7.80 -1.45
N GLU A 200 24.33 7.54 -1.98
CA GLU A 200 23.09 8.22 -1.61
C GLU A 200 22.72 7.98 -0.15
N ALA A 201 23.14 6.85 0.41
CA ALA A 201 22.97 6.52 1.82
C ALA A 201 24.05 7.14 2.74
N LEU A 202 25.12 7.71 2.18
CA LEU A 202 26.25 8.27 2.92
C LEU A 202 26.21 9.80 2.96
N GLY A 203 26.99 10.36 3.88
CA GLY A 203 27.09 11.79 4.12
C GLY A 203 25.92 12.37 4.91
N VAL A 204 25.74 13.68 4.76
CA VAL A 204 24.65 14.42 5.39
C VAL A 204 23.39 14.26 4.54
N GLN A 205 22.40 13.60 5.12
CA GLN A 205 21.08 13.35 4.56
C GLN A 205 20.20 14.58 4.84
N ASN A 206 19.85 15.32 3.77
CA ASN A 206 18.92 16.44 3.87
C ASN A 206 17.49 15.90 3.97
N THR A 207 16.81 16.22 5.07
CA THR A 207 15.50 15.66 5.43
C THR A 207 14.47 16.74 5.71
N ALA A 208 13.31 16.64 5.08
CA ALA A 208 12.12 17.38 5.48
C ALA A 208 11.31 16.56 6.48
N VAL A 209 10.86 17.17 7.56
CA VAL A 209 9.87 16.56 8.46
C VAL A 209 8.56 17.33 8.30
N ILE A 210 7.49 16.67 7.89
CA ILE A 210 6.16 17.25 7.77
C ILE A 210 5.33 16.70 8.92
N LEU A 211 4.92 17.58 9.84
CA LEU A 211 4.08 17.19 10.97
C LEU A 211 2.61 17.20 10.53
N VAL A 212 1.89 16.11 10.78
CA VAL A 212 0.48 15.99 10.38
C VAL A 212 -0.40 15.47 11.50
N ASP A 213 -1.60 16.02 11.60
CA ASP A 213 -2.67 15.55 12.47
C ASP A 213 -3.94 15.25 11.65
N PHE A 214 -4.82 14.42 12.20
CA PHE A 214 -6.15 14.10 11.67
C PHE A 214 -7.23 14.84 12.45
N ASP A 215 -8.49 14.72 12.01
CA ASP A 215 -9.62 15.37 12.69
C ASP A 215 -9.88 14.81 14.10
N ASP A 216 -9.49 13.57 14.34
CA ASP A 216 -9.59 12.84 15.61
C ASP A 216 -8.27 12.74 16.39
N SER A 217 -7.19 13.36 15.89
CA SER A 217 -5.92 13.42 16.61
C SER A 217 -6.05 14.15 17.95
N GLY A 218 -5.31 13.66 18.95
CA GLY A 218 -5.17 14.31 20.26
C GLY A 218 -4.35 15.60 20.21
N PRO A 219 -3.99 16.16 21.40
CA PRO A 219 -3.14 17.33 21.49
C PRO A 219 -1.81 17.12 20.74
N ARG A 220 -1.30 18.19 20.12
CA ARG A 220 -0.01 18.14 19.43
C ARG A 220 1.11 17.95 20.47
N PRO A 221 1.97 16.92 20.33
CA PRO A 221 2.93 16.54 21.36
C PRO A 221 4.04 17.57 21.58
N PHE A 222 4.36 18.35 20.55
CA PHE A 222 5.46 19.31 20.58
C PHE A 222 5.28 20.44 19.57
N THR A 223 5.99 21.55 19.79
CA THR A 223 6.11 22.65 18.82
C THR A 223 7.05 22.27 17.66
N LYS A 224 7.03 23.08 16.61
CA LYS A 224 7.93 22.93 15.44
C LYS A 224 9.41 23.00 15.83
N GLU A 225 9.76 23.86 16.78
CA GLU A 225 11.12 24.06 17.27
C GLU A 225 11.58 22.87 18.11
N GLN A 226 10.69 22.35 18.96
CA GLN A 226 10.94 21.12 19.72
C GLN A 226 11.13 19.93 18.79
N ALA A 227 10.28 19.78 17.77
CA ALA A 227 10.45 18.79 16.71
C ALA A 227 11.83 18.90 16.05
N LYS A 228 12.26 20.12 15.67
CA LYS A 228 13.57 20.32 15.04
C LYS A 228 14.71 19.78 15.92
N ASN A 229 14.60 19.95 17.23
CA ASN A 229 15.58 19.38 18.16
C ASN A 229 15.49 17.86 18.26
N ILE A 230 14.29 17.29 18.33
CA ILE A 230 14.06 15.84 18.37
C ILE A 230 14.64 15.16 17.13
N PHE A 231 14.24 15.59 15.94
CA PHE A 231 14.60 14.90 14.69
C PHE A 231 16.07 15.09 14.26
N PHE A 232 16.71 16.21 14.62
CA PHE A 232 18.05 16.52 14.12
C PHE A 232 19.14 16.65 15.18
N ASN A 233 18.79 16.90 16.46
CA ASN A 233 19.77 17.18 17.51
C ASN A 233 19.75 16.14 18.65
N ALA A 234 18.76 15.24 18.70
CA ALA A 234 18.60 14.24 19.76
C ALA A 234 19.38 12.93 19.50
N GLN A 235 18.99 11.85 20.19
CA GLN A 235 19.76 10.60 20.26
C GLN A 235 19.78 9.86 18.93
N PHE A 236 18.67 9.82 18.20
CA PHE A 236 18.61 9.25 16.85
C PHE A 236 19.79 9.69 15.95
N ASN A 237 20.02 10.99 15.78
CA ASN A 237 21.06 11.46 14.85
C ASN A 237 22.48 11.17 15.37
N LYS A 238 22.66 11.12 16.70
CA LYS A 238 23.93 10.71 17.32
C LYS A 238 24.19 9.22 17.08
N PHE A 239 23.18 8.39 17.29
CA PHE A 239 23.22 6.96 17.02
C PHE A 239 23.60 6.69 15.56
N MET A 240 22.91 7.33 14.60
CA MET A 240 23.22 7.14 13.17
C MET A 240 24.65 7.56 12.83
N LYS A 241 25.17 8.64 13.41
CA LYS A 241 26.57 9.06 13.24
C LYS A 241 27.54 8.05 13.84
N GLU A 242 27.28 7.59 15.05
CA GLU A 242 28.16 6.67 15.76
C GLU A 242 28.23 5.30 15.06
N GLN A 243 27.08 4.67 14.83
CA GLN A 243 26.99 3.34 14.23
C GLN A 243 27.50 3.31 12.78
N SER A 244 27.44 4.44 12.09
CA SER A 244 27.98 4.56 10.73
C SER A 244 29.46 4.97 10.68
N TYR A 245 30.15 5.10 11.81
CA TYR A 245 31.54 5.62 11.88
C TYR A 245 31.67 7.01 11.25
N ASN A 246 30.75 7.92 11.60
CA ASN A 246 30.60 9.28 11.09
C ASN A 246 30.30 9.38 9.58
N LYS A 247 29.83 8.30 8.96
CA LYS A 247 29.52 8.28 7.52
C LYS A 247 28.11 8.72 7.21
N VAL A 248 27.18 8.70 8.17
CA VAL A 248 25.77 9.06 7.95
C VAL A 248 25.31 10.02 9.04
N SER A 249 24.60 11.07 8.64
CA SER A 249 23.94 11.99 9.57
C SER A 249 22.76 12.67 8.91
N PHE A 250 21.84 13.21 9.71
CA PHE A 250 20.64 13.88 9.22
C PHE A 250 20.67 15.36 9.57
N LYS A 251 20.24 16.20 8.64
CA LYS A 251 19.92 17.61 8.87
C LYS A 251 18.69 18.00 8.07
N GLY A 252 18.02 19.06 8.48
CA GLY A 252 17.07 19.74 7.61
C GLY A 252 16.07 20.56 8.37
N ASP A 253 14.84 20.52 7.89
CA ASP A 253 13.79 21.43 8.30
C ASP A 253 12.53 20.68 8.69
N VAL A 254 11.89 21.20 9.71
CA VAL A 254 10.55 20.77 10.12
C VAL A 254 9.56 21.75 9.51
N TYR A 255 8.48 21.22 8.98
CA TYR A 255 7.32 21.93 8.47
C TYR A 255 6.16 21.68 9.44
N GLY A 256 5.33 22.71 9.64
CA GLY A 256 4.39 22.79 10.76
C GLY A 256 3.34 21.69 10.79
N TRP A 257 2.47 21.75 11.80
CA TRP A 257 1.35 20.83 11.94
C TRP A 257 0.24 21.14 10.95
N TYR A 258 0.08 20.27 9.96
CA TYR A 258 -0.99 20.35 8.96
C TYR A 258 -2.09 19.33 9.24
N ARG A 259 -3.34 19.80 9.15
CA ARG A 259 -4.51 18.95 9.33
C ARG A 259 -4.85 18.20 8.05
N LEU A 260 -4.87 16.89 8.13
CA LEU A 260 -5.45 15.99 7.14
C LEU A 260 -6.95 15.84 7.45
N SER A 261 -7.78 16.06 6.45
CA SER A 261 -9.22 15.85 6.56
C SER A 261 -9.55 14.37 6.69
N GLY A 262 -10.44 14.04 7.61
CA GLY A 262 -10.87 12.68 7.93
C GLY A 262 -10.25 12.14 9.21
N PRO A 263 -10.77 10.99 9.69
CA PRO A 263 -10.23 10.29 10.85
C PRO A 263 -8.90 9.59 10.53
N SER A 264 -8.10 9.31 11.56
CA SER A 264 -6.89 8.51 11.45
C SER A 264 -7.17 7.02 11.21
N MET A 265 -8.41 6.58 11.45
CA MET A 265 -8.89 5.21 11.25
C MET A 265 -10.10 5.17 10.32
N SER A 266 -10.10 4.26 9.36
CA SER A 266 -11.22 4.00 8.45
C SER A 266 -11.43 2.49 8.28
N ASN A 267 -12.65 2.00 8.51
CA ASN A 267 -13.00 0.57 8.45
C ASN A 267 -12.06 -0.34 9.27
N GLY A 268 -11.62 0.13 10.44
CA GLY A 268 -10.71 -0.62 11.32
C GLY A 268 -9.25 -0.66 10.85
N GLN A 269 -8.88 0.15 9.85
CA GLN A 269 -7.51 0.25 9.35
C GLN A 269 -7.00 1.69 9.47
N HIS A 270 -5.70 1.85 9.73
CA HIS A 270 -5.08 3.16 9.75
C HIS A 270 -5.10 3.83 8.38
N VAL A 271 -5.42 5.12 8.35
CA VAL A 271 -5.35 5.94 7.15
C VAL A 271 -3.91 6.43 6.98
N ILE A 272 -3.25 5.92 5.94
CA ILE A 272 -1.88 6.34 5.59
C ILE A 272 -1.95 7.55 4.66
N PRO A 273 -1.37 8.71 5.02
CA PRO A 273 -1.31 9.84 4.11
C PRO A 273 -0.35 9.54 2.96
N VAL A 274 -0.85 9.39 1.74
CA VAL A 274 -0.01 9.00 0.59
C VAL A 274 0.36 10.19 -0.29
N PHE A 275 1.56 10.14 -0.86
CA PHE A 275 1.86 10.87 -2.09
C PHE A 275 1.07 10.25 -3.23
N GLY A 276 0.51 11.07 -4.12
CA GLY A 276 -0.38 10.59 -5.16
C GLY A 276 -0.54 11.61 -6.28
N ASN A 277 -1.76 11.77 -6.77
CA ASN A 277 -2.07 12.88 -7.67
C ASN A 277 -2.09 14.22 -6.91
N ASP A 278 -2.23 15.32 -7.64
CA ASP A 278 -2.22 16.68 -7.06
C ASP A 278 -3.38 16.97 -6.10
N ASN A 279 -4.40 16.11 -6.04
CA ASN A 279 -5.49 16.21 -5.06
C ASN A 279 -5.17 15.48 -3.74
N SER A 280 -4.09 14.71 -3.65
CA SER A 280 -3.68 14.08 -2.40
C SER A 280 -3.37 15.15 -1.36
N GLN A 281 -3.72 14.89 -0.10
CA GLN A 281 -3.59 15.89 0.96
C GLN A 281 -2.14 16.30 1.18
N LEU A 282 -1.19 15.36 1.09
CA LEU A 282 0.25 15.66 1.20
C LEU A 282 0.75 16.53 0.05
N ASN A 283 0.33 16.26 -1.20
CA ASN A 283 0.73 17.08 -2.34
C ASN A 283 0.19 18.50 -2.19
N ARG A 284 -1.07 18.66 -1.76
CA ARG A 284 -1.66 19.97 -1.48
C ARG A 284 -0.91 20.72 -0.37
N ILE A 285 -0.59 20.05 0.75
CA ILE A 285 0.20 20.66 1.82
C ILE A 285 1.53 21.21 1.29
N ILE A 286 2.25 20.44 0.47
CA ILE A 286 3.53 20.85 -0.09
C ILE A 286 3.37 22.06 -1.02
N LEU A 287 2.38 22.03 -1.91
CA LEU A 287 2.14 23.07 -2.91
C LEU A 287 1.62 24.37 -2.26
N GLU A 288 0.60 24.28 -1.43
CA GLU A 288 -0.06 25.44 -0.78
C GLU A 288 0.88 26.16 0.19
N ASN A 289 1.81 25.44 0.83
CA ASN A 289 2.77 26.00 1.78
C ASN A 289 4.15 26.28 1.18
N ASN A 290 4.31 26.12 -0.14
CA ASN A 290 5.58 26.32 -0.85
C ASN A 290 6.76 25.58 -0.22
N ILE A 291 6.55 24.34 0.22
CA ILE A 291 7.61 23.51 0.80
C ILE A 291 8.62 23.19 -0.32
N PRO A 292 9.91 23.56 -0.21
CA PRO A 292 10.92 23.33 -1.23
C PRO A 292 11.36 21.87 -1.24
N ILE A 293 10.44 20.95 -1.54
CA ILE A 293 10.61 19.51 -1.35
C ILE A 293 11.79 18.94 -2.15
N GLY A 294 12.14 19.55 -3.28
CA GLY A 294 13.29 19.18 -4.11
C GLY A 294 14.67 19.40 -3.45
N ASN A 295 14.73 20.06 -2.29
CA ASN A 295 15.99 20.23 -1.54
C ASN A 295 16.31 19.02 -0.63
N TYR A 296 15.38 18.07 -0.50
CA TYR A 296 15.46 16.97 0.45
C TYR A 296 15.50 15.63 -0.27
N GLY A 297 16.43 14.77 0.15
CA GLY A 297 16.48 13.38 -0.31
C GLY A 297 15.63 12.45 0.55
N ARG A 298 15.20 12.92 1.72
CA ARG A 298 14.39 12.18 2.71
C ARG A 298 13.21 13.03 3.14
N VAL A 299 12.04 12.44 3.24
CA VAL A 299 10.83 13.10 3.73
C VAL A 299 10.21 12.22 4.82
N ILE A 300 10.15 12.75 6.04
CA ILE A 300 9.43 12.15 7.15
C ILE A 300 8.05 12.77 7.23
N ILE A 301 7.03 11.94 7.33
CA ILE A 301 5.66 12.32 7.64
C ILE A 301 5.43 11.85 9.07
N ALA A 302 5.49 12.78 10.02
CA ALA A 302 5.34 12.48 11.44
C ALA A 302 3.88 12.68 11.85
N ILE A 303 3.23 11.59 12.23
CA ILE A 303 1.77 11.50 12.34
C ILE A 303 1.37 11.49 13.81
N ASN A 304 0.50 12.42 14.21
CA ASN A 304 -0.09 12.45 15.54
C ASN A 304 -1.27 11.47 15.67
N SER A 305 -0.99 10.18 15.60
CA SER A 305 -1.94 9.08 15.80
C SER A 305 -1.19 7.86 16.28
N ASP A 306 -1.90 6.91 16.88
CA ASP A 306 -1.46 5.51 16.85
C ASP A 306 -1.43 5.07 15.39
N PHE A 307 -0.27 4.63 14.92
CA PHE A 307 -0.05 4.24 13.54
C PHE A 307 1.08 3.21 13.50
N THR A 308 1.00 2.26 12.58
CA THR A 308 2.09 1.34 12.28
C THR A 308 3.11 2.05 11.38
N SER A 309 4.24 2.45 11.95
CA SER A 309 5.30 3.12 11.18
C SER A 309 5.73 2.29 9.97
N SER A 310 6.16 2.98 8.91
CA SER A 310 6.58 2.35 7.67
C SER A 310 7.51 3.26 6.88
N SER A 311 8.25 2.68 5.95
CA SER A 311 9.13 3.44 5.08
C SER A 311 9.26 2.81 3.70
N GLN A 312 9.55 3.67 2.73
CA GLN A 312 10.11 3.22 1.47
C GLN A 312 11.51 2.68 1.69
N VAL A 313 11.85 1.62 0.95
CA VAL A 313 13.21 1.10 0.89
C VAL A 313 14.00 1.90 -0.15
N GLY A 314 14.80 2.86 0.30
CA GLY A 314 15.53 3.76 -0.59
C GLY A 314 14.64 4.79 -1.28
N MET A 315 15.21 5.53 -2.23
CA MET A 315 14.54 6.66 -2.89
C MET A 315 13.64 6.22 -4.05
N THR A 316 12.59 6.98 -4.29
CA THR A 316 11.78 6.83 -5.50
C THR A 316 11.38 8.17 -6.09
N MET A 317 10.90 8.12 -7.32
CA MET A 317 10.27 9.24 -8.00
C MET A 317 8.83 9.44 -7.47
N GLN A 318 8.57 10.68 -7.05
CA GLN A 318 7.29 11.20 -6.59
C GLN A 318 6.83 12.31 -7.53
N TYR A 319 5.54 12.33 -7.85
CA TYR A 319 4.92 13.36 -8.68
C TYR A 319 4.15 14.35 -7.81
N ILE A 320 4.54 15.63 -7.83
CA ILE A 320 3.89 16.69 -7.06
C ILE A 320 3.76 17.93 -7.94
N GLY A 321 2.54 18.42 -8.14
CA GLY A 321 2.28 19.61 -8.96
C GLY A 321 2.75 19.47 -10.40
N GLY A 322 2.58 18.28 -10.99
CA GLY A 322 3.05 17.96 -12.34
C GLY A 322 4.58 17.91 -12.52
N ARG A 323 5.36 17.88 -11.43
CA ARG A 323 6.83 17.78 -11.44
C ARG A 323 7.31 16.52 -10.74
N GLU A 324 8.43 15.99 -11.22
CA GLU A 324 9.13 14.85 -10.63
C GLU A 324 10.07 15.31 -9.52
N TYR A 325 10.02 14.62 -8.40
CA TYR A 325 10.92 14.76 -7.26
C TYR A 325 11.47 13.39 -6.89
N PHE A 326 12.70 13.34 -6.41
CA PHE A 326 13.36 12.08 -6.05
C PHE A 326 13.72 12.09 -4.57
N PHE A 327 12.97 11.34 -3.77
CA PHE A 327 13.18 11.21 -2.33
C PHE A 327 12.59 9.90 -1.80
N SER A 328 13.02 9.49 -0.61
CA SER A 328 12.35 8.44 0.16
C SER A 328 11.40 9.03 1.18
N SER A 329 10.33 8.29 1.46
CA SER A 329 9.25 8.69 2.37
C SER A 329 9.17 7.71 3.53
N SER A 330 9.09 8.24 4.75
CA SER A 330 8.89 7.45 5.96
C SER A 330 7.73 8.02 6.76
N TRP A 331 6.80 7.17 7.16
CA TRP A 331 5.64 7.50 7.98
C TRP A 331 5.92 7.05 9.40
N ILE A 332 6.04 8.03 10.29
CA ILE A 332 6.46 7.80 11.67
C ILE A 332 5.29 8.12 12.59
N SER A 333 4.85 7.12 13.34
CA SER A 333 3.91 7.29 14.44
C SER A 333 4.53 8.12 15.55
N LEU A 334 3.76 9.07 16.09
CA LEU A 334 4.12 9.84 17.28
C LEU A 334 3.41 9.36 18.54
N ALA A 335 2.65 8.27 18.47
CA ALA A 335 2.12 7.62 19.66
C ALA A 335 3.28 7.12 20.53
N GLY A 336 3.26 7.46 21.82
CA GLY A 336 4.31 7.07 22.76
C GLY A 336 5.70 7.65 22.48
N PHE A 337 5.79 8.76 21.74
CA PHE A 337 7.09 9.29 21.26
C PHE A 337 8.13 9.58 22.37
N ASP A 338 7.68 9.80 23.61
CA ASP A 338 8.50 10.11 24.79
C ASP A 338 8.67 8.92 25.75
N ILE A 339 8.09 7.76 25.43
CA ILE A 339 8.28 6.52 26.17
C ILE A 339 9.73 6.06 25.99
N LEU A 340 10.38 5.71 27.10
CA LEU A 340 11.72 5.13 27.06
C LEU A 340 11.63 3.71 26.51
N ALA A 341 12.33 3.48 25.42
CA ALA A 341 12.48 2.16 24.84
C ALA A 341 13.40 1.30 25.75
N PRO A 342 13.20 -0.03 25.81
CA PRO A 342 13.88 -0.93 26.75
C PRO A 342 15.33 -1.26 26.33
N PHE A 343 16.13 -0.23 26.06
CA PHE A 343 17.54 -0.35 25.64
C PHE A 343 18.50 0.05 26.78
N PRO A 344 19.76 -0.45 26.76
CA PRO A 344 20.75 -0.15 27.81
C PRO A 344 21.28 1.30 27.79
N PHE A 345 20.72 2.16 26.94
CA PHE A 345 21.03 3.59 26.84
C PHE A 345 19.73 4.39 26.72
N THR A 346 19.78 5.69 27.02
CA THR A 346 18.60 6.55 26.98
C THR A 346 18.12 6.70 25.54
N TRP A 347 17.09 5.95 25.19
CA TRP A 347 16.47 5.92 23.88
C TRP A 347 14.96 5.97 24.03
N THR A 348 14.27 6.80 23.24
CA THR A 348 12.81 6.80 23.20
C THR A 348 12.30 5.88 22.10
N ASP A 349 11.02 5.48 22.17
CA ASP A 349 10.37 4.74 21.09
C ASP A 349 10.46 5.52 19.76
N LEU A 350 10.32 6.85 19.79
CA LEU A 350 10.49 7.66 18.59
C LEU A 350 11.91 7.57 18.02
N ASP A 351 12.94 7.64 18.86
CA ASP A 351 14.30 7.55 18.36
C ASP A 351 14.59 6.15 17.77
N PHE A 352 14.03 5.08 18.33
CA PHE A 352 14.09 3.73 17.78
C PHE A 352 13.40 3.66 16.41
N LEU A 353 12.15 4.12 16.32
CA LEU A 353 11.37 4.17 15.08
C LEU A 353 12.10 4.99 14.00
N LEU A 354 12.68 6.13 14.36
CA LEU A 354 13.47 6.92 13.41
C LEU A 354 14.69 6.18 12.89
N ALA A 355 15.43 5.51 13.76
CA ALA A 355 16.61 4.73 13.35
C ALA A 355 16.22 3.57 12.43
N HIS A 356 15.16 2.86 12.78
CA HIS A 356 14.64 1.73 12.02
C HIS A 356 14.13 2.17 10.64
N GLU A 357 13.18 3.10 10.61
CA GLU A 357 12.52 3.53 9.37
C GLU A 357 13.47 4.33 8.47
N LEU A 358 14.35 5.17 9.03
CA LEU A 358 15.33 5.84 8.19
C LEU A 358 16.46 4.91 7.74
N GLY A 359 16.69 3.77 8.41
CA GLY A 359 17.48 2.68 7.86
C GLY A 359 16.91 2.20 6.52
N HIS A 360 15.59 1.96 6.48
CA HIS A 360 14.88 1.62 5.24
C HIS A 360 14.93 2.74 4.22
N ALA A 361 14.73 3.98 4.63
CA ALA A 361 14.83 5.16 3.76
C ALA A 361 16.22 5.32 3.10
N LEU A 362 17.28 4.76 3.70
CA LEU A 362 18.65 4.67 3.16
C LEU A 362 18.86 3.44 2.25
N GLY A 363 17.84 2.61 2.06
CA GLY A 363 17.87 1.43 1.21
C GLY A 363 18.32 0.16 1.91
N LEU A 364 18.32 0.13 3.26
CA LEU A 364 18.47 -1.11 4.00
C LEU A 364 17.15 -1.88 3.92
N MET A 365 17.24 -3.18 3.62
CA MET A 365 16.15 -4.10 3.95
C MET A 365 16.30 -4.50 5.43
N HIS A 366 15.39 -5.29 5.99
CA HIS A 366 15.73 -5.99 7.23
C HIS A 366 16.99 -6.81 6.97
N ALA A 367 18.07 -6.51 7.69
CA ALA A 367 19.07 -7.53 7.91
C ALA A 367 18.37 -8.57 8.77
N ASN A 368 18.15 -9.79 8.25
CA ASN A 368 17.79 -10.92 9.10
C ASN A 368 18.78 -10.89 10.26
N SER A 369 18.30 -10.50 11.44
CA SER A 369 19.13 -10.28 12.61
C SER A 369 19.77 -11.60 12.97
N TRP A 370 20.99 -11.82 12.50
CA TRP A 370 21.93 -12.68 13.20
C TRP A 370 22.20 -11.93 14.49
N GLU A 371 21.66 -12.43 15.61
CA GLU A 371 22.17 -12.10 16.94
C GLU A 371 23.70 -12.24 16.86
N CYS A 372 24.39 -11.11 16.88
CA CYS A 372 25.83 -11.10 16.99
C CYS A 372 26.19 -11.18 18.47
N GLY A 373 25.99 -12.37 19.05
CA GLY A 373 26.51 -12.77 20.36
C GLY A 373 25.50 -12.80 21.48
#